data_AF-A0A2E6DA37-F1
#
_entry.id   AF-A0A2E6DA37-F1
#
_cell.length_a   1.000
_cell.length_b   1.000
_cell.length_c   1.000
_cell.angle_alpha   90.00
_cell.angle_beta   90.00
_cell.angle_gamma   90.00
#
_symmetry.space_group_name_H-M   'P 1'
#
loop_
_entity.id
_entity.type
_entity.pdbx_description
1 polymer ?
#
loop_
_entity_poly.entity_id
_entity_poly.type
_entity_poly.pdbx_seq_one_letter_code
_entity_poly.pdbx_strand_id
1 'polypeptide(L)'
;MNKALSILQTAVWCMLVPTGAVAAPQNGYPIVDTGQDQCYDDKDLIAPPAQGGAFYGQDAQYQGLQPSYLDNGDGTISDLNTGLMWQKSPDFDTKRSWSAAATYANGLSLAGHNDWRLPTVKELYSLMDFRGSSTATPRKPYIDTTYFDFEYPDPASGDRPIDVQFWSSTAYVGTTMNGNPTAFGVNFADGRIKGYPSATLPNGSLFERYVRCVRGTTAYGINNFADNGDGTITDHATNLVWAKSDSMIPVNWEAALAFAETSTLAGASDWRLPNAKELQSIVDYTRAPDATDPANVGPAIDPIFDIIDPESWAWSSTTHLDPPLGKLSWGVYFCFGRATGWMEQPPGSGNYNLLNVHGAGAQRSDPKDGDPNDYPYGQGPQGDVIRIFNSVRLVRDAGDCSGGSYVFCDTDINNIGDVSLSGCDCSDGSITLDLSTSFPGQFTYPLVGLGTTAVSPTGVSELCLAGSTIGRYTKDAGAISAAGTYSIDLLNAASAPGGGVPSIGGTLCNGNTWRFQYWHRNGMDPSRFSKGIAGMIN
;
A
#
# COMPACT_ATOMS: atom_id res chain seq x y z
N MET A 1 -0.02 -6.58 -82.02
CA MET A 1 -0.32 -5.41 -81.17
C MET A 1 -0.79 -5.93 -79.82
N ASN A 2 0.15 -6.16 -78.89
CA ASN A 2 -0.13 -6.78 -77.59
C ASN A 2 0.13 -5.77 -76.46
N LYS A 3 -0.95 -5.48 -75.74
CA LYS A 3 -1.10 -5.22 -74.30
C LYS A 3 0.11 -4.60 -73.57
N ALA A 4 -0.03 -3.31 -73.22
CA ALA A 4 0.65 -2.72 -72.07
C ALA A 4 -0.35 -2.58 -70.91
N LEU A 5 0.06 -3.12 -69.77
CA LEU A 5 -0.62 -3.15 -68.48
C LEU A 5 -0.43 -1.79 -67.78
N SER A 6 -1.49 -1.09 -67.37
CA SER A 6 -1.37 0.06 -66.46
C SER A 6 -1.80 -0.37 -65.05
N ILE A 7 -0.85 -0.36 -64.13
CA ILE A 7 -1.02 -0.62 -62.70
C ILE A 7 -1.75 0.58 -62.07
N LEU A 8 -2.94 0.36 -61.50
CA LEU A 8 -3.54 1.30 -60.56
C LEU A 8 -2.82 1.17 -59.22
N GLN A 9 -2.11 2.21 -58.78
CA GLN A 9 -1.69 2.36 -57.40
C GLN A 9 -2.91 2.82 -56.56
N THR A 10 -3.48 1.91 -55.78
CA THR A 10 -4.34 2.25 -54.66
C THR A 10 -3.48 2.77 -53.51
N ALA A 11 -3.44 4.09 -53.34
CA ALA A 11 -2.91 4.70 -52.14
C ALA A 11 -3.87 4.41 -50.97
N VAL A 12 -3.47 3.50 -50.08
CA VAL A 12 -4.12 3.30 -48.79
C VAL A 12 -3.79 4.51 -47.93
N TRP A 13 -4.76 5.40 -47.74
CA TRP A 13 -4.70 6.43 -46.70
C TRP A 13 -4.84 5.75 -45.35
N CYS A 14 -3.70 5.50 -44.71
CA CYS A 14 -3.65 5.10 -43.31
C CYS A 14 -4.12 6.30 -42.47
N MET A 15 -5.37 6.29 -42.01
CA MET A 15 -5.81 7.24 -40.99
C MET A 15 -5.06 6.87 -39.70
N LEU A 16 -3.99 7.60 -39.40
CA LEU A 16 -3.45 7.66 -38.06
C LEU A 16 -4.54 8.25 -37.16
N VAL A 17 -5.21 7.37 -36.40
CA VAL A 17 -5.90 7.77 -35.19
C VAL A 17 -4.81 8.35 -34.29
N PRO A 18 -4.93 9.62 -33.82
CA PRO A 18 -4.02 10.08 -32.79
C PRO A 18 -4.27 9.20 -31.59
N THR A 19 -3.29 8.36 -31.24
CA THR A 19 -3.18 7.81 -29.90
C THR A 19 -3.01 9.02 -29.00
N GLY A 20 -4.12 9.55 -28.49
CA GLY A 20 -4.07 10.48 -27.37
C GLY A 20 -3.30 9.75 -26.28
N ALA A 21 -2.11 10.26 -25.97
CA ALA A 21 -1.42 9.87 -24.76
C ALA A 21 -2.41 10.12 -23.62
N VAL A 22 -2.92 9.04 -23.05
CA VAL A 22 -3.61 9.09 -21.78
C VAL A 22 -2.59 9.70 -20.82
N ALA A 23 -2.90 10.88 -20.28
CA ALA A 23 -2.07 11.48 -19.24
C ALA A 23 -1.84 10.42 -18.16
N ALA A 24 -0.59 10.26 -17.73
CA ALA A 24 -0.24 9.36 -16.63
C ALA A 24 -1.10 9.72 -15.40
N PRO A 25 -1.68 8.73 -14.70
CA PRO A 25 -2.45 9.01 -13.49
C PRO A 25 -1.58 9.74 -12.46
N GLN A 26 -2.19 10.64 -11.70
CA GLN A 26 -1.54 11.43 -10.66
C GLN A 26 -0.72 10.56 -9.70
N ASN A 27 0.48 11.05 -9.38
CA ASN A 27 1.60 10.36 -8.73
C ASN A 27 1.28 9.84 -7.31
N GLY A 28 0.77 8.61 -7.20
CA GLY A 28 0.91 7.82 -5.97
C GLY A 28 -0.28 6.95 -5.59
N TYR A 29 -0.12 6.22 -4.49
CA TYR A 29 -1.16 5.42 -3.84
C TYR A 29 -1.01 5.50 -2.31
N PRO A 30 -2.11 5.61 -1.56
CA PRO A 30 -2.03 5.64 -0.11
C PRO A 30 -1.74 4.25 0.45
N ILE A 31 -0.92 4.19 1.50
CA ILE A 31 -0.80 2.99 2.32
C ILE A 31 -1.84 3.10 3.44
N VAL A 32 -2.82 2.21 3.42
CA VAL A 32 -3.77 2.09 4.53
C VAL A 32 -3.08 1.45 5.73
N ASP A 33 -3.48 1.86 6.93
CA ASP A 33 -2.99 1.36 8.20
C ASP A 33 -3.23 -0.15 8.36
N THR A 34 -2.43 -0.80 9.20
CA THR A 34 -2.57 -2.24 9.48
C THR A 34 -3.81 -2.54 10.33
N GLY A 35 -4.36 -1.54 11.00
CA GLY A 35 -5.42 -1.66 11.98
C GLY A 35 -4.94 -2.07 13.37
N GLN A 36 -3.63 -2.31 13.58
CA GLN A 36 -3.13 -2.73 14.88
C GLN A 36 -3.27 -1.61 15.91
N ASP A 37 -4.08 -1.85 16.95
CA ASP A 37 -4.51 -0.83 17.93
C ASP A 37 -4.06 -1.14 19.36
N GLN A 38 -3.18 -2.13 19.53
CA GLN A 38 -2.65 -2.58 20.80
C GLN A 38 -1.12 -2.68 20.76
N CYS A 39 -0.47 -2.49 21.91
CA CYS A 39 0.96 -2.66 22.08
C CYS A 39 1.30 -3.99 22.74
N TYR A 40 2.45 -4.54 22.39
CA TYR A 40 2.90 -5.85 22.85
C TYR A 40 4.37 -5.79 23.23
N ASP A 41 4.77 -6.51 24.26
CA ASP A 41 6.19 -6.83 24.49
C ASP A 41 6.57 -8.12 23.73
N ASP A 42 7.66 -8.76 24.13
CA ASP A 42 8.12 -10.02 23.55
C ASP A 42 7.21 -11.23 23.85
N LYS A 43 6.17 -11.09 24.68
CA LYS A 43 5.36 -12.21 25.18
C LYS A 43 3.87 -11.91 25.26
N ASP A 44 3.52 -10.71 25.69
CA ASP A 44 2.21 -10.35 26.21
C ASP A 44 1.72 -9.02 25.64
N LEU A 45 0.41 -8.81 25.77
CA LEU A 45 -0.23 -7.50 25.58
C LEU A 45 0.22 -6.56 26.71
N ILE A 46 0.61 -5.34 26.37
CA ILE A 46 1.02 -4.31 27.32
C ILE A 46 0.22 -3.02 27.15
N ALA A 47 0.22 -2.18 28.18
CA ALA A 47 -0.22 -0.80 28.02
C ALA A 47 0.73 -0.05 27.07
N PRO A 48 0.24 0.93 26.29
CA PRO A 48 1.10 1.71 25.40
C PRO A 48 2.33 2.27 26.12
N PRO A 49 3.56 1.90 25.70
CA PRO A 49 4.77 2.39 26.33
C PRO A 49 4.89 3.91 26.24
N ALA A 50 5.46 4.53 27.27
CA ALA A 50 5.80 5.95 27.22
C ALA A 50 6.98 6.20 26.25
N GLN A 51 7.04 7.38 25.65
CA GLN A 51 8.13 7.78 24.76
C GLN A 51 9.50 7.57 25.43
N GLY A 52 10.41 6.89 24.71
CA GLY A 52 11.74 6.52 25.20
C GLY A 52 11.78 5.31 26.14
N GLY A 53 10.63 4.68 26.43
CA GLY A 53 10.55 3.42 27.16
C GLY A 53 10.82 2.20 26.29
N ALA A 54 11.03 1.04 26.93
CA ALA A 54 11.11 -0.25 26.25
C ALA A 54 9.85 -0.50 25.40
N PHE A 55 10.04 -1.05 24.20
CA PHE A 55 8.99 -1.31 23.22
C PHE A 55 8.18 -0.09 22.74
N TYR A 56 8.65 1.14 22.98
CA TYR A 56 8.06 2.34 22.34
C TYR A 56 8.34 2.35 20.84
N GLY A 57 7.42 2.86 20.03
CA GLY A 57 7.56 2.98 18.57
C GLY A 57 6.86 1.89 17.76
N GLN A 58 5.91 1.17 18.39
CA GLN A 58 5.12 0.13 17.71
C GLN A 58 4.10 0.72 16.74
N ASP A 59 3.59 -0.11 15.85
CA ASP A 59 2.52 0.20 14.89
C ASP A 59 1.36 0.97 15.53
N ALA A 60 0.81 0.44 16.63
CA ALA A 60 -0.31 1.04 17.37
C ALA A 60 -0.03 2.43 18.00
N GLN A 61 1.23 2.87 18.04
CA GLN A 61 1.62 4.18 18.57
C GLN A 61 1.74 5.26 17.49
N TYR A 62 1.67 4.86 16.22
CA TYR A 62 1.63 5.74 15.06
C TYR A 62 0.22 5.79 14.49
N GLN A 63 -0.23 6.97 14.10
CA GLN A 63 -1.55 7.14 13.49
C GLN A 63 -1.41 7.05 11.97
N GLY A 64 -1.67 5.88 11.38
CA GLY A 64 -1.76 5.73 9.93
C GLY A 64 -3.14 6.03 9.36
N LEU A 65 -3.23 6.00 8.02
CA LEU A 65 -4.48 6.19 7.28
C LEU A 65 -5.41 4.99 7.49
N GLN A 66 -6.40 5.13 8.37
CA GLN A 66 -7.34 4.05 8.66
C GLN A 66 -8.12 3.60 7.40
N PRO A 67 -8.36 2.29 7.21
CA PRO A 67 -9.17 1.78 6.10
C PRO A 67 -10.55 2.44 6.04
N SER A 68 -11.03 2.73 4.84
CA SER A 68 -12.35 3.32 4.61
C SER A 68 -13.05 2.61 3.46
N TYR A 69 -14.15 1.93 3.78
CA TYR A 69 -14.88 1.10 2.84
C TYR A 69 -16.35 1.53 2.74
N LEU A 70 -16.92 1.40 1.54
CA LEU A 70 -18.34 1.57 1.26
C LEU A 70 -18.89 0.26 0.68
N ASP A 71 -19.88 -0.32 1.36
CA ASP A 71 -20.71 -1.38 0.76
C ASP A 71 -21.72 -0.76 -0.20
N ASN A 72 -21.61 -1.08 -1.49
CA ASN A 72 -22.47 -0.53 -2.52
C ASN A 72 -23.86 -1.22 -2.57
N GLY A 73 -24.07 -2.29 -1.79
CA GLY A 73 -25.34 -3.01 -1.72
C GLY A 73 -25.65 -3.88 -2.94
N ASP A 74 -24.68 -4.05 -3.85
CA ASP A 74 -24.81 -4.78 -5.13
C ASP A 74 -23.81 -5.94 -5.26
N GLY A 75 -23.17 -6.32 -4.16
CA GLY A 75 -22.12 -7.35 -4.13
C GLY A 75 -20.70 -6.79 -4.32
N THR A 76 -20.52 -5.48 -4.33
CA THR A 76 -19.21 -4.82 -4.42
C THR A 76 -18.92 -3.92 -3.22
N ILE A 77 -17.63 -3.78 -2.89
CA ILE A 77 -17.10 -2.87 -1.86
C ILE A 77 -16.18 -1.86 -2.53
N SER A 78 -16.43 -0.57 -2.36
CA SER A 78 -15.52 0.50 -2.76
C SER A 78 -14.52 0.78 -1.64
N ASP A 79 -13.23 0.73 -1.94
CA ASP A 79 -12.16 1.22 -1.06
C ASP A 79 -11.96 2.72 -1.33
N LEU A 80 -12.43 3.54 -0.38
CA LEU A 80 -12.46 4.99 -0.51
C LEU A 80 -11.06 5.62 -0.39
N ASN A 81 -10.09 4.90 0.16
CA ASN A 81 -8.71 5.37 0.23
C ASN A 81 -7.99 5.09 -1.09
N THR A 82 -8.04 3.86 -1.58
CA THR A 82 -7.23 3.43 -2.73
C THR A 82 -7.90 3.68 -4.08
N GLY A 83 -9.22 3.92 -4.09
CA GLY A 83 -10.03 4.03 -5.31
C GLY A 83 -10.25 2.68 -6.00
N LEU A 84 -9.83 1.57 -5.38
CA LEU A 84 -10.12 0.22 -5.86
C LEU A 84 -11.57 -0.17 -5.52
N MET A 85 -12.16 -1.03 -6.33
CA MET A 85 -13.44 -1.67 -6.03
C MET A 85 -13.27 -3.18 -6.04
N TRP A 86 -13.86 -3.83 -5.06
CA TRP A 86 -13.65 -5.22 -4.72
C TRP A 86 -14.92 -6.03 -4.81
N GLN A 87 -14.80 -7.30 -5.20
CA GLN A 87 -15.84 -8.29 -4.99
C GLN A 87 -16.07 -8.46 -3.47
N LYS A 88 -17.31 -8.30 -3.01
CA LYS A 88 -17.67 -8.46 -1.59
C LYS A 88 -17.53 -9.89 -1.10
N SER A 89 -18.06 -10.84 -1.87
CA SER A 89 -18.11 -12.26 -1.51
C SER A 89 -17.43 -13.09 -2.59
N PRO A 90 -16.29 -13.74 -2.29
CA PRO A 90 -15.68 -14.74 -3.16
C PRO A 90 -16.61 -15.93 -3.40
N ASP A 91 -16.31 -16.71 -4.42
CA ASP A 91 -16.90 -18.05 -4.59
C ASP A 91 -16.15 -19.04 -3.69
N PHE A 92 -16.72 -19.32 -2.51
CA PHE A 92 -16.16 -20.24 -1.53
C PHE A 92 -16.40 -21.73 -1.83
N ASP A 93 -17.23 -22.04 -2.84
CA ASP A 93 -17.50 -23.40 -3.27
C ASP A 93 -16.42 -23.93 -4.23
N THR A 94 -15.72 -23.04 -4.95
CA THR A 94 -14.76 -23.43 -5.99
C THR A 94 -13.37 -22.82 -5.80
N LYS A 95 -12.42 -23.65 -5.38
CA LYS A 95 -10.98 -23.31 -5.49
C LYS A 95 -10.54 -23.44 -6.96
N ARG A 96 -9.58 -22.61 -7.37
CA ARG A 96 -9.12 -22.52 -8.77
C ARG A 96 -7.59 -22.58 -8.84
N SER A 97 -7.06 -23.24 -9.86
CA SER A 97 -5.64 -23.11 -10.20
C SER A 97 -5.30 -21.66 -10.56
N TRP A 98 -4.02 -21.28 -10.49
CA TRP A 98 -3.61 -19.89 -10.73
C TRP A 98 -4.01 -19.37 -12.13
N SER A 99 -3.86 -20.20 -13.18
CA SER A 99 -4.31 -19.85 -14.54
C SER A 99 -5.84 -19.76 -14.67
N ALA A 100 -6.57 -20.64 -14.00
CA ALA A 100 -8.03 -20.60 -13.96
C ALA A 100 -8.56 -19.40 -13.16
N ALA A 101 -7.82 -18.95 -12.14
CA ALA A 101 -8.15 -17.77 -11.33
C ALA A 101 -8.15 -16.48 -12.17
N ALA A 102 -7.11 -16.27 -12.97
CA ALA A 102 -7.05 -15.12 -13.89
C ALA A 102 -8.17 -15.16 -14.94
N THR A 103 -8.44 -16.35 -15.48
CA THR A 103 -9.54 -16.56 -16.46
C THR A 103 -10.90 -16.26 -15.84
N TYR A 104 -11.14 -16.73 -14.62
CA TYR A 104 -12.36 -16.47 -13.86
C TYR A 104 -12.54 -14.96 -13.61
N ALA A 105 -11.51 -14.28 -13.10
CA ALA A 105 -11.60 -12.86 -12.79
C ALA A 105 -11.92 -12.02 -14.03
N ASN A 106 -11.23 -12.27 -15.15
CA ASN A 106 -11.47 -11.56 -16.42
C ASN A 106 -12.83 -11.86 -17.05
N GLY A 107 -13.44 -13.01 -16.71
CA GLY A 107 -14.76 -13.40 -17.19
C GLY A 107 -15.90 -12.98 -16.26
N LEU A 108 -15.60 -12.44 -15.08
CA LEU A 108 -16.60 -12.07 -14.09
C LEU A 108 -17.42 -10.87 -14.59
N SER A 109 -18.74 -11.01 -14.54
CA SER A 109 -19.68 -9.89 -14.67
C SER A 109 -20.44 -9.74 -13.35
N LEU A 110 -20.19 -8.65 -12.63
CA LEU A 110 -20.74 -8.38 -11.30
C LEU A 110 -21.09 -6.90 -11.18
N ALA A 111 -22.26 -6.60 -10.62
CA ALA A 111 -22.78 -5.23 -10.45
C ALA A 111 -22.75 -4.37 -11.74
N GLY A 112 -22.96 -4.98 -12.90
CA GLY A 112 -22.90 -4.29 -14.20
C GLY A 112 -21.49 -3.99 -14.72
N HIS A 113 -20.45 -4.43 -14.01
CA HIS A 113 -19.04 -4.31 -14.39
C HIS A 113 -18.50 -5.60 -15.00
N ASN A 114 -17.64 -5.47 -16.01
CA ASN A 114 -16.99 -6.57 -16.75
C ASN A 114 -15.47 -6.39 -16.91
N ASP A 115 -14.89 -5.45 -16.16
CA ASP A 115 -13.48 -5.07 -16.11
C ASP A 115 -12.79 -5.63 -14.84
N TRP A 116 -13.34 -6.70 -14.27
CA TRP A 116 -12.78 -7.38 -13.12
C TRP A 116 -11.48 -8.10 -13.47
N ARG A 117 -10.55 -8.12 -12.50
CA ARG A 117 -9.23 -8.75 -12.65
C ARG A 117 -8.77 -9.38 -11.34
N LEU A 118 -7.78 -10.26 -11.46
CA LEU A 118 -7.06 -10.82 -10.33
C LEU A 118 -6.15 -9.72 -9.71
N PRO A 119 -6.25 -9.43 -8.40
CA PRO A 119 -5.48 -8.36 -7.76
C PRO A 119 -3.99 -8.69 -7.72
N THR A 120 -3.12 -7.69 -7.79
CA THR A 120 -1.70 -7.87 -7.44
C THR A 120 -1.56 -8.21 -5.95
N VAL A 121 -0.42 -8.74 -5.53
CA VAL A 121 -0.19 -9.05 -4.11
C VAL A 121 -0.20 -7.79 -3.24
N LYS A 122 0.23 -6.62 -3.76
CA LYS A 122 0.15 -5.33 -3.06
C LYS A 122 -1.30 -4.88 -2.86
N GLU A 123 -2.12 -4.98 -3.91
CA GLU A 123 -3.56 -4.67 -3.80
C GLU A 123 -4.26 -5.62 -2.83
N LEU A 124 -4.02 -6.93 -2.93
CA LEU A 124 -4.69 -7.89 -2.07
C LEU A 124 -4.26 -7.74 -0.60
N TYR A 125 -2.99 -7.39 -0.35
CA TYR A 125 -2.48 -7.15 0.99
C TYR A 125 -2.95 -5.83 1.60
N SER A 126 -3.42 -4.86 0.80
CA SER A 126 -3.99 -3.61 1.33
C SER A 126 -5.21 -3.87 2.23
N LEU A 127 -5.94 -4.97 1.97
CA LEU A 127 -7.09 -5.41 2.76
C LEU A 127 -6.73 -6.07 4.11
N MET A 128 -5.45 -6.32 4.39
CA MET A 128 -5.01 -7.02 5.59
C MET A 128 -5.34 -6.23 6.87
N ASP A 129 -5.99 -6.86 7.84
CA ASP A 129 -6.27 -6.31 9.17
C ASP A 129 -5.50 -7.09 10.24
N PHE A 130 -4.46 -6.47 10.79
CA PHE A 130 -3.56 -7.10 11.77
C PHE A 130 -4.14 -7.24 13.18
N ARG A 131 -5.45 -7.03 13.34
CA ARG A 131 -6.22 -7.45 14.53
C ARG A 131 -6.83 -8.85 14.37
N GLY A 132 -6.59 -9.54 13.26
CA GLY A 132 -6.98 -10.94 13.04
C GLY A 132 -6.18 -11.91 13.92
N SER A 133 -6.70 -13.12 14.12
CA SER A 133 -6.01 -14.25 14.76
C SER A 133 -6.75 -15.57 14.47
N SER A 134 -6.03 -16.56 13.90
CA SER A 134 -6.61 -17.88 13.57
C SER A 134 -6.82 -18.76 14.81
N THR A 135 -6.25 -18.36 15.94
CA THR A 135 -6.30 -19.07 17.23
C THR A 135 -7.25 -18.42 18.24
N ALA A 136 -7.79 -17.23 17.95
CA ALA A 136 -8.81 -16.59 18.77
C ALA A 136 -10.10 -17.45 18.86
N THR A 137 -10.88 -17.23 19.92
CA THR A 137 -12.19 -17.87 20.11
C THR A 137 -13.27 -16.79 20.29
N PRO A 138 -14.14 -16.56 19.28
CA PRO A 138 -14.13 -17.16 17.94
C PRO A 138 -12.92 -16.71 17.11
N ARG A 139 -12.59 -17.46 16.06
CA ARG A 139 -11.52 -17.08 15.12
C ARG A 139 -11.87 -15.77 14.46
N LYS A 140 -10.86 -14.93 14.23
CA LYS A 140 -11.02 -13.64 13.56
C LYS A 140 -10.09 -13.60 12.35
N PRO A 141 -10.61 -13.48 11.12
CA PRO A 141 -9.73 -13.36 9.97
C PRO A 141 -9.05 -11.99 9.96
N TYR A 142 -7.92 -11.91 9.27
CA TYR A 142 -7.15 -10.71 9.03
C TYR A 142 -7.75 -9.85 7.90
N ILE A 143 -9.07 -9.68 7.88
CA ILE A 143 -9.80 -8.82 6.94
C ILE A 143 -11.05 -8.29 7.65
N ASP A 144 -11.47 -7.07 7.31
CA ASP A 144 -12.66 -6.46 7.91
C ASP A 144 -13.95 -7.14 7.42
N THR A 145 -14.47 -8.06 8.23
CA THR A 145 -15.70 -8.81 7.98
C THR A 145 -16.99 -7.99 8.02
N THR A 146 -16.91 -6.71 8.38
CA THR A 146 -18.04 -5.77 8.22
C THR A 146 -18.33 -5.53 6.73
N TYR A 147 -17.27 -5.54 5.91
CA TYR A 147 -17.35 -5.23 4.48
C TYR A 147 -17.07 -6.45 3.62
N PHE A 148 -16.12 -7.31 3.99
CA PHE A 148 -15.69 -8.42 3.16
C PHE A 148 -16.12 -9.76 3.74
N ASP A 149 -16.92 -10.51 2.97
CA ASP A 149 -17.34 -11.83 3.40
C ASP A 149 -16.13 -12.77 3.43
N PHE A 150 -16.00 -13.53 4.52
CA PHE A 150 -14.93 -14.48 4.75
C PHE A 150 -15.49 -15.75 5.37
N GLU A 151 -15.08 -16.90 4.85
CA GLU A 151 -15.48 -18.20 5.36
C GLU A 151 -14.24 -19.01 5.75
N TYR A 152 -14.24 -19.57 6.96
CA TYR A 152 -13.31 -20.64 7.30
C TYR A 152 -13.82 -21.96 6.70
N PRO A 153 -12.94 -22.87 6.23
CA PRO A 153 -13.36 -24.16 5.71
C PRO A 153 -14.20 -24.94 6.71
N ASP A 154 -15.18 -25.69 6.20
CA ASP A 154 -15.94 -26.65 6.99
C ASP A 154 -14.96 -27.67 7.63
N PRO A 155 -14.95 -27.83 8.97
CA PRO A 155 -14.13 -28.84 9.63
C PRO A 155 -14.32 -30.28 9.08
N ALA A 156 -15.45 -30.57 8.44
CA ALA A 156 -15.73 -31.86 7.81
C ALA A 156 -15.11 -32.02 6.42
N SER A 157 -14.61 -30.96 5.78
CA SER A 157 -14.03 -31.03 4.42
C SER A 157 -12.63 -31.66 4.38
N GLY A 158 -11.96 -31.75 5.55
CA GLY A 158 -10.56 -32.17 5.66
C GLY A 158 -9.56 -31.03 5.46
N ASP A 159 -10.02 -29.84 5.10
CA ASP A 159 -9.19 -28.63 5.09
C ASP A 159 -8.89 -28.17 6.52
N ARG A 160 -7.69 -27.64 6.73
CA ARG A 160 -7.37 -26.93 7.98
C ARG A 160 -8.03 -25.54 7.94
N PRO A 161 -8.28 -24.91 9.10
CA PRO A 161 -8.82 -23.55 9.14
C PRO A 161 -8.00 -22.52 8.34
N ILE A 162 -6.73 -22.78 8.11
CA ILE A 162 -5.85 -21.89 7.35
C ILE A 162 -5.86 -22.16 5.83
N ASP A 163 -6.54 -23.19 5.32
CA ASP A 163 -6.53 -23.60 3.90
C ASP A 163 -7.50 -22.78 3.02
N VAL A 164 -7.42 -21.45 3.19
CA VAL A 164 -8.30 -20.40 2.62
C VAL A 164 -7.46 -19.25 2.03
N GLN A 165 -6.42 -19.61 1.30
CA GLN A 165 -5.58 -18.62 0.62
C GLN A 165 -6.28 -18.02 -0.59
N PHE A 166 -5.94 -16.77 -0.91
CA PHE A 166 -6.39 -16.05 -2.08
C PHE A 166 -5.24 -15.83 -3.06
N TRP A 167 -5.46 -16.17 -4.32
CA TRP A 167 -4.48 -15.90 -5.37
C TRP A 167 -4.31 -14.40 -5.62
N SER A 168 -3.06 -13.98 -5.80
CA SER A 168 -2.75 -12.73 -6.49
C SER A 168 -2.32 -12.99 -7.93
N SER A 169 -2.28 -11.96 -8.77
CA SER A 169 -1.71 -11.99 -10.11
C SER A 169 -0.18 -11.89 -10.13
N THR A 170 0.46 -11.74 -8.96
CA THR A 170 1.91 -11.59 -8.85
C THR A 170 2.61 -12.94 -8.89
N ALA A 171 3.26 -13.24 -10.01
CA ALA A 171 4.14 -14.40 -10.14
C ALA A 171 5.45 -14.18 -9.37
N TYR A 172 6.02 -15.24 -8.82
CA TYR A 172 7.40 -15.22 -8.34
C TYR A 172 8.36 -15.43 -9.51
N VAL A 173 9.43 -14.64 -9.58
CA VAL A 173 10.39 -14.67 -10.70
C VAL A 173 11.43 -15.78 -10.60
N GLY A 174 11.56 -16.41 -9.42
CA GLY A 174 12.35 -17.62 -9.20
C GLY A 174 11.47 -18.88 -9.15
N THR A 175 11.94 -19.89 -8.42
CA THR A 175 11.16 -21.10 -8.11
C THR A 175 11.19 -21.38 -6.62
N THR A 176 10.17 -22.08 -6.11
CA THR A 176 10.15 -22.52 -4.71
C THR A 176 10.16 -24.03 -4.60
N MET A 177 10.49 -24.53 -3.41
CA MET A 177 10.54 -25.95 -3.09
C MET A 177 11.40 -26.70 -4.11
N ASN A 178 10.87 -27.77 -4.70
CA ASN A 178 11.57 -28.62 -5.64
C ASN A 178 11.55 -28.05 -7.08
N GLY A 179 11.87 -26.76 -7.23
CA GLY A 179 11.90 -26.09 -8.53
C GLY A 179 10.53 -25.76 -9.13
N ASN A 180 9.51 -25.58 -8.29
CA ASN A 180 8.15 -25.31 -8.75
C ASN A 180 7.99 -23.85 -9.20
N PRO A 181 7.44 -23.59 -10.41
CA PRO A 181 6.90 -22.27 -10.76
C PRO A 181 5.90 -21.83 -9.71
N THR A 182 5.99 -20.56 -9.31
CA THR A 182 5.33 -20.07 -8.09
C THR A 182 4.58 -18.76 -8.36
N ALA A 183 3.45 -18.56 -7.67
CA ALA A 183 2.78 -17.27 -7.58
C ALA A 183 2.47 -16.95 -6.12
N PHE A 184 2.37 -15.66 -5.78
CA PHE A 184 2.05 -15.23 -4.43
C PHE A 184 0.55 -15.32 -4.17
N GLY A 185 0.21 -15.74 -2.95
CA GLY A 185 -1.12 -15.63 -2.39
C GLY A 185 -1.09 -14.92 -1.04
N VAL A 186 -2.22 -14.30 -0.70
CA VAL A 186 -2.49 -13.70 0.60
C VAL A 186 -3.46 -14.59 1.34
N ASN A 187 -3.21 -14.84 2.62
CA ASN A 187 -4.10 -15.66 3.42
C ASN A 187 -4.65 -14.88 4.61
N PHE A 188 -5.90 -14.44 4.50
CA PHE A 188 -6.57 -13.70 5.57
C PHE A 188 -6.94 -14.62 6.75
N ALA A 189 -6.83 -15.94 6.64
CA ALA A 189 -7.02 -16.82 7.80
C ALA A 189 -5.86 -16.70 8.79
N ASP A 190 -4.63 -16.52 8.30
CA ASP A 190 -3.39 -16.65 9.06
C ASP A 190 -2.41 -15.49 8.86
N GLY A 191 -2.85 -14.39 8.25
CA GLY A 191 -2.13 -13.10 8.20
C GLY A 191 -0.78 -13.14 7.45
N ARG A 192 -0.68 -13.88 6.34
CA ARG A 192 0.61 -14.12 5.63
C ARG A 192 0.53 -13.95 4.12
N ILE A 193 1.67 -13.54 3.53
CA ILE A 193 1.96 -13.69 2.09
C ILE A 193 2.88 -14.89 1.91
N LYS A 194 2.53 -15.81 0.99
CA LYS A 194 3.37 -16.97 0.67
C LYS A 194 3.37 -17.23 -0.83
N GLY A 195 4.47 -17.78 -1.33
CA GLY A 195 4.54 -18.41 -2.65
C GLY A 195 3.89 -19.79 -2.63
N TYR A 196 3.11 -20.09 -3.66
CA TYR A 196 2.50 -21.39 -3.89
C TYR A 196 2.75 -21.89 -5.32
N PRO A 197 2.81 -23.20 -5.56
CA PRO A 197 2.95 -23.75 -6.90
C PRO A 197 1.85 -23.23 -7.83
N SER A 198 2.23 -22.57 -8.93
CA SER A 198 1.29 -21.97 -9.89
C SER A 198 1.04 -22.85 -11.11
N ALA A 199 1.89 -23.86 -11.33
CA ALA A 199 1.81 -24.83 -12.41
C ALA A 199 1.39 -26.22 -11.92
N THR A 200 1.09 -27.12 -12.85
CA THR A 200 0.83 -28.53 -12.58
C THR A 200 2.03 -29.17 -11.90
N LEU A 201 1.80 -29.83 -10.76
CA LEU A 201 2.84 -30.53 -10.02
C LEU A 201 3.29 -31.82 -10.74
N PRO A 202 4.47 -32.38 -10.42
CA PRO A 202 4.98 -33.59 -11.08
C PRO A 202 4.06 -34.82 -11.01
N ASN A 203 3.18 -34.90 -10.01
CA ASN A 203 2.17 -35.95 -9.85
C ASN A 203 0.88 -35.70 -10.67
N GLY A 204 0.83 -34.62 -11.46
CA GLY A 204 -0.32 -34.21 -12.25
C GLY A 204 -1.37 -33.36 -11.52
N SER A 205 -1.23 -33.14 -10.20
CA SER A 205 -2.21 -32.33 -9.46
C SER A 205 -1.99 -30.83 -9.64
N LEU A 206 -3.07 -30.05 -9.60
CA LEU A 206 -3.04 -28.60 -9.54
C LEU A 206 -3.17 -28.13 -8.09
N PHE A 207 -2.52 -27.01 -7.77
CA PHE A 207 -2.72 -26.33 -6.50
C PHE A 207 -3.79 -25.26 -6.68
N GLU A 208 -4.91 -25.40 -5.97
CA GLU A 208 -6.11 -24.60 -6.20
C GLU A 208 -6.44 -23.73 -4.98
N ARG A 209 -6.75 -22.45 -5.19
CA ARG A 209 -7.02 -21.44 -4.13
C ARG A 209 -8.19 -20.52 -4.50
N TYR A 210 -8.65 -19.73 -3.54
CA TYR A 210 -9.76 -18.80 -3.73
C TYR A 210 -9.34 -17.56 -4.50
N VAL A 211 -10.35 -16.84 -5.03
CA VAL A 211 -10.15 -15.63 -5.83
C VAL A 211 -11.12 -14.57 -5.33
N ARG A 212 -10.58 -13.40 -4.95
CA ARG A 212 -11.34 -12.18 -4.73
C ARG A 212 -10.95 -11.20 -5.84
N CYS A 213 -11.91 -10.82 -6.67
CA CYS A 213 -11.62 -9.96 -7.81
C CYS A 213 -11.58 -8.47 -7.40
N VAL A 214 -10.80 -7.70 -8.14
CA VAL A 214 -10.67 -6.24 -8.01
C VAL A 214 -10.88 -5.57 -9.36
N ARG A 215 -11.28 -4.30 -9.35
CA ARG A 215 -11.34 -3.40 -10.51
C ARG A 215 -10.95 -1.98 -10.09
N GLY A 216 -10.74 -1.09 -11.07
CA GLY A 216 -10.31 0.29 -10.85
C GLY A 216 -8.87 0.54 -11.26
N THR A 217 -8.21 1.51 -10.60
CA THR A 217 -6.82 1.91 -10.90
C THR A 217 -5.87 0.72 -10.92
N THR A 218 -4.87 0.73 -11.79
CA THR A 218 -3.78 -0.25 -11.82
C THR A 218 -2.47 0.33 -11.30
N ALA A 219 -2.48 1.56 -10.76
CA ALA A 219 -1.31 2.25 -10.26
C ALA A 219 -0.96 1.89 -8.80
N TYR A 220 -1.87 1.23 -8.07
CA TYR A 220 -1.63 0.85 -6.68
C TYR A 220 -0.44 -0.10 -6.56
N GLY A 221 0.53 0.24 -5.72
CA GLY A 221 1.74 -0.56 -5.50
C GLY A 221 2.88 -0.30 -6.48
N ILE A 222 2.74 0.67 -7.40
CA ILE A 222 3.84 1.12 -8.26
C ILE A 222 4.63 2.19 -7.53
N ASN A 223 5.88 1.88 -7.20
CA ASN A 223 6.77 2.77 -6.45
C ASN A 223 7.33 3.89 -7.33
N ASN A 224 7.70 5.02 -6.72
CA ASN A 224 8.37 6.13 -7.41
C ASN A 224 9.48 6.72 -6.53
N PHE A 225 10.63 6.04 -6.53
CA PHE A 225 11.76 6.39 -5.67
C PHE A 225 12.68 7.44 -6.28
N ALA A 226 13.11 8.39 -5.46
CA ALA A 226 14.15 9.36 -5.77
C ALA A 226 15.21 9.37 -4.65
N ASP A 227 16.47 9.16 -5.01
CA ASP A 227 17.60 9.29 -4.09
C ASP A 227 17.86 10.78 -3.82
N ASN A 228 17.83 11.18 -2.56
CA ASN A 228 18.04 12.57 -2.16
C ASN A 228 19.53 12.93 -2.08
N GLY A 229 20.45 11.95 -2.16
CA GLY A 229 21.89 12.15 -2.11
C GLY A 229 22.44 12.43 -0.71
N ASP A 230 21.61 12.33 0.33
CA ASP A 230 21.93 12.59 1.74
C ASP A 230 21.84 11.34 2.63
N GLY A 231 21.66 10.17 2.01
CA GLY A 231 21.43 8.89 2.70
C GLY A 231 19.94 8.53 2.85
N THR A 232 19.04 9.32 2.28
CA THR A 232 17.59 9.04 2.25
C THR A 232 17.04 8.88 0.84
N ILE A 233 15.90 8.19 0.73
CA ILE A 233 15.15 8.00 -0.52
C ILE A 233 13.73 8.49 -0.30
N THR A 234 13.27 9.39 -1.15
CA THR A 234 11.87 9.80 -1.19
C THR A 234 11.08 8.82 -2.06
N ASP A 235 10.00 8.26 -1.52
CA ASP A 235 8.99 7.53 -2.30
C ASP A 235 7.82 8.46 -2.60
N HIS A 236 7.85 9.05 -3.80
CA HIS A 236 6.78 9.93 -4.27
C HIS A 236 5.46 9.19 -4.51
N ALA A 237 5.46 7.85 -4.53
CA ALA A 237 4.22 7.10 -4.67
C ALA A 237 3.45 7.04 -3.34
N THR A 238 4.15 6.95 -2.21
CA THR A 238 3.54 6.75 -0.89
C THR A 238 3.68 7.95 0.04
N ASN A 239 4.45 8.97 -0.37
CA ASN A 239 4.85 10.12 0.43
C ASN A 239 5.65 9.74 1.69
N LEU A 240 6.40 8.64 1.62
CA LEU A 240 7.31 8.21 2.67
C LEU A 240 8.75 8.58 2.30
N VAL A 241 9.58 8.83 3.31
CA VAL A 241 11.04 8.92 3.16
C VAL A 241 11.67 7.76 3.90
N TRP A 242 12.57 7.07 3.22
CA TRP A 242 13.22 5.86 3.68
C TRP A 242 14.71 6.09 3.90
N ALA A 243 15.29 5.44 4.90
CA ALA A 243 16.75 5.31 4.96
C ALA A 243 17.24 4.47 3.76
N LYS A 244 18.27 4.98 3.09
CA LYS A 244 18.87 4.30 1.93
C LYS A 244 19.55 2.99 2.31
N SER A 245 20.29 2.97 3.41
CA SER A 245 20.87 1.76 3.98
C SER A 245 19.96 1.15 5.05
N ASP A 246 20.03 -0.17 5.21
CA ASP A 246 19.45 -0.84 6.38
C ASP A 246 20.33 -0.61 7.64
N SER A 247 19.95 -1.22 8.78
CA SER A 247 20.68 -1.13 10.05
C SER A 247 22.08 -1.73 10.03
N MET A 248 22.48 -2.39 8.94
CA MET A 248 23.75 -3.11 8.74
C MET A 248 23.98 -4.32 9.65
N ILE A 249 23.37 -4.33 10.83
CA ILE A 249 23.42 -5.41 11.81
C ILE A 249 21.97 -5.83 12.10
N PRO A 250 21.64 -7.14 11.98
CA PRO A 250 20.32 -7.63 12.36
C PRO A 250 20.16 -7.59 13.89
N VAL A 251 18.97 -7.21 14.34
CA VAL A 251 18.65 -7.02 15.77
C VAL A 251 17.31 -7.68 16.11
N ASN A 252 17.08 -7.97 17.39
CA ASN A 252 15.79 -8.45 17.86
C ASN A 252 14.75 -7.32 17.78
N TRP A 253 13.47 -7.64 18.03
CA TRP A 253 12.40 -6.69 17.75
C TRP A 253 12.38 -5.47 18.70
N GLU A 254 12.64 -5.66 20.00
CA GLU A 254 12.78 -4.54 20.94
C GLU A 254 13.91 -3.58 20.51
N ALA A 255 15.07 -4.13 20.16
CA ALA A 255 16.20 -3.33 19.69
C ALA A 255 15.93 -2.67 18.34
N ALA A 256 15.10 -3.27 17.48
CA ALA A 256 14.69 -2.67 16.22
C ALA A 256 13.85 -1.40 16.44
N LEU A 257 12.88 -1.46 17.35
CA LEU A 257 12.09 -0.30 17.76
C LEU A 257 13.00 0.80 18.34
N ALA A 258 13.83 0.44 19.31
CA ALA A 258 14.76 1.38 19.94
C ALA A 258 15.76 2.01 18.94
N PHE A 259 16.26 1.22 17.99
CA PHE A 259 17.14 1.72 16.92
C PHE A 259 16.44 2.79 16.10
N ALA A 260 15.17 2.58 15.73
CA ALA A 260 14.43 3.57 14.94
C ALA A 260 14.20 4.88 15.72
N GLU A 261 13.68 4.79 16.94
CA GLU A 261 13.34 5.95 17.78
C GLU A 261 14.55 6.80 18.21
N THR A 262 15.75 6.22 18.17
CA THR A 262 16.99 6.92 18.53
C THR A 262 17.83 7.34 17.32
N SER A 263 17.39 7.00 16.11
CA SER A 263 18.13 7.30 14.88
C SER A 263 18.03 8.77 14.51
N THR A 264 19.16 9.32 14.08
CA THR A 264 19.23 10.62 13.40
C THR A 264 19.93 10.44 12.07
N LEU A 265 19.25 10.81 10.98
CA LEU A 265 19.74 10.67 9.61
C LEU A 265 19.25 11.86 8.80
N ALA A 266 20.10 12.43 7.94
CA ALA A 266 19.81 13.62 7.14
C ALA A 266 19.21 14.80 7.94
N GLY A 267 19.62 14.97 9.20
CA GLY A 267 19.11 16.02 10.09
C GLY A 267 17.71 15.76 10.69
N ALA A 268 17.05 14.65 10.32
CA ALA A 268 15.78 14.19 10.86
C ALA A 268 15.96 13.25 12.07
N SER A 269 15.03 13.29 13.03
CA SER A 269 15.04 12.47 14.26
C SER A 269 13.68 11.84 14.61
N ASP A 270 12.72 11.97 13.71
CA ASP A 270 11.36 11.41 13.73
C ASP A 270 11.28 10.10 12.93
N TRP A 271 12.38 9.35 12.91
CA TRP A 271 12.45 8.05 12.25
C TRP A 271 11.72 7.00 13.07
N ARG A 272 11.05 6.08 12.37
CA ARG A 272 10.29 4.97 12.96
C ARG A 272 10.54 3.66 12.21
N LEU A 273 10.21 2.57 12.88
CA LEU A 273 10.16 1.24 12.24
C LEU A 273 8.85 1.16 11.42
N PRO A 274 8.89 0.84 10.12
CA PRO A 274 7.69 0.79 9.28
C PRO A 274 6.73 -0.28 9.78
N ASN A 275 5.43 -0.03 9.65
CA ASN A 275 4.44 -1.08 9.85
C ASN A 275 4.50 -2.11 8.69
N ALA A 276 3.77 -3.22 8.83
CA ALA A 276 3.81 -4.30 7.86
C ALA A 276 3.41 -3.88 6.43
N LYS A 277 2.46 -2.96 6.27
CA LYS A 277 2.00 -2.52 4.93
C LYS A 277 2.96 -1.51 4.31
N GLU A 278 3.56 -0.63 5.12
CA GLU A 278 4.63 0.25 4.67
C GLU A 278 5.86 -0.53 4.23
N LEU A 279 6.28 -1.52 5.01
CA LEU A 279 7.42 -2.35 4.64
C LEU A 279 7.13 -3.17 3.36
N GLN A 280 5.89 -3.63 3.17
CA GLN A 280 5.47 -4.29 1.94
C GLN A 280 5.55 -3.37 0.70
N SER A 281 5.32 -2.07 0.90
CA SER A 281 5.27 -1.10 -0.20
C SER A 281 6.60 -1.04 -0.97
N ILE A 282 7.73 -1.21 -0.29
CA ILE A 282 9.05 -1.19 -0.91
C ILE A 282 9.52 -2.54 -1.47
N VAL A 283 8.73 -3.61 -1.31
CA VAL A 283 9.05 -4.92 -1.91
C VAL A 283 8.92 -4.83 -3.44
N ASP A 284 9.97 -5.24 -4.13
CA ASP A 284 10.01 -5.40 -5.58
C ASP A 284 9.83 -6.88 -5.96
N TYR A 285 8.60 -7.24 -6.27
CA TYR A 285 8.23 -8.61 -6.68
C TYR A 285 8.75 -9.00 -8.07
N THR A 286 9.40 -8.09 -8.81
CA THR A 286 10.05 -8.41 -10.09
C THR A 286 11.47 -8.93 -9.91
N ARG A 287 12.00 -8.93 -8.68
CA ARG A 287 13.37 -9.34 -8.34
C ARG A 287 13.38 -10.48 -7.31
N ALA A 288 14.39 -11.34 -7.40
CA ALA A 288 14.66 -12.36 -6.38
C ALA A 288 16.12 -12.85 -6.46
N PRO A 289 16.73 -13.31 -5.35
CA PRO A 289 18.10 -13.85 -5.37
C PRO A 289 18.26 -15.04 -6.32
N ASP A 290 17.19 -15.82 -6.52
CA ASP A 290 17.10 -16.99 -7.39
C ASP A 290 16.20 -16.75 -8.61
N ALA A 291 16.07 -15.50 -9.05
CA ALA A 291 15.31 -15.18 -10.27
C ALA A 291 15.84 -15.96 -11.48
N THR A 292 14.90 -16.44 -12.32
CA THR A 292 15.24 -17.21 -13.52
C THR A 292 15.89 -16.33 -14.59
N ASP A 293 15.46 -15.07 -14.69
CA ASP A 293 16.08 -14.07 -15.56
C ASP A 293 17.27 -13.41 -14.82
N PRO A 294 18.50 -13.51 -15.35
CA PRO A 294 19.67 -12.87 -14.76
C PRO A 294 19.54 -11.36 -14.52
N ALA A 295 18.72 -10.64 -15.31
CA ALA A 295 18.49 -9.21 -15.14
C ALA A 295 17.71 -8.88 -13.85
N ASN A 296 16.97 -9.86 -13.32
CA ASN A 296 16.12 -9.74 -12.14
C ASN A 296 16.78 -10.33 -10.88
N VAL A 297 18.02 -10.82 -10.99
CA VAL A 297 18.74 -11.41 -9.86
C VAL A 297 19.15 -10.32 -8.87
N GLY A 298 18.71 -10.49 -7.63
CA GLY A 298 19.01 -9.60 -6.51
C GLY A 298 17.91 -9.67 -5.46
N PRO A 299 18.08 -9.01 -4.31
CA PRO A 299 17.02 -8.96 -3.31
C PRO A 299 15.76 -8.33 -3.87
N ALA A 300 14.61 -8.71 -3.32
CA ALA A 300 13.26 -8.26 -3.70
C ALA A 300 12.97 -6.83 -3.23
N ILE A 301 13.84 -5.89 -3.60
CA ILE A 301 13.78 -4.46 -3.32
C ILE A 301 14.49 -3.71 -4.47
N ASP A 302 14.08 -2.47 -4.73
CA ASP A 302 14.70 -1.64 -5.76
C ASP A 302 16.21 -1.42 -5.48
N PRO A 303 17.11 -1.57 -6.47
CA PRO A 303 18.55 -1.34 -6.30
C PRO A 303 18.99 0.06 -5.85
N ILE A 304 18.07 1.03 -5.85
CA ILE A 304 18.32 2.34 -5.24
C ILE A 304 18.59 2.23 -3.74
N PHE A 305 18.06 1.19 -3.08
CA PHE A 305 18.32 0.87 -1.69
C PHE A 305 19.62 0.08 -1.53
N ASP A 306 20.43 0.48 -0.56
CA ASP A 306 21.58 -0.31 -0.15
C ASP A 306 21.12 -1.47 0.74
N ILE A 307 21.62 -2.66 0.43
CA ILE A 307 21.34 -3.89 1.16
C ILE A 307 22.65 -4.66 1.32
N ILE A 308 23.02 -4.92 2.57
CA ILE A 308 24.33 -5.53 2.86
C ILE A 308 24.29 -7.03 2.65
N ASP A 309 23.22 -7.66 3.11
CA ASP A 309 22.95 -9.07 2.88
C ASP A 309 21.78 -9.23 1.89
N PRO A 310 22.02 -9.74 0.67
CA PRO A 310 20.96 -9.98 -0.31
C PRO A 310 19.97 -11.07 0.14
N GLU A 311 20.29 -11.84 1.19
CA GLU A 311 19.38 -12.80 1.83
C GLU A 311 18.69 -12.22 3.09
N SER A 312 18.81 -10.91 3.35
CA SER A 312 18.25 -10.27 4.54
C SER A 312 16.72 -10.27 4.57
N TRP A 313 16.19 -10.29 5.79
CA TRP A 313 14.78 -10.08 6.10
C TRP A 313 14.69 -8.87 7.01
N ALA A 314 13.61 -8.10 6.92
CA ALA A 314 13.45 -6.86 7.65
C ALA A 314 12.25 -6.90 8.59
N TRP A 315 12.45 -6.39 9.81
CA TRP A 315 11.39 -6.21 10.79
C TRP A 315 10.42 -5.11 10.38
N SER A 316 9.14 -5.34 10.70
CA SER A 316 8.15 -4.26 10.83
C SER A 316 7.81 -4.00 12.29
N SER A 317 7.16 -2.88 12.58
CA SER A 317 6.63 -2.52 13.90
C SER A 317 5.32 -3.22 14.25
N THR A 318 4.80 -4.09 13.37
CA THR A 318 3.54 -4.81 13.52
C THR A 318 3.75 -6.17 14.20
N THR A 319 2.99 -6.44 15.26
CA THR A 319 2.90 -7.75 15.90
C THR A 319 2.02 -8.70 15.09
N HIS A 320 2.42 -9.96 14.97
CA HIS A 320 1.60 -11.00 14.37
C HIS A 320 0.86 -11.82 15.43
N LEU A 321 -0.48 -11.76 15.46
CA LEU A 321 -1.32 -12.40 16.48
C LEU A 321 -1.66 -13.87 16.17
N ASP A 322 -0.89 -14.51 15.29
CA ASP A 322 -1.06 -15.91 14.91
C ASP A 322 0.18 -16.76 15.24
N PRO A 323 0.44 -17.03 16.54
CA PRO A 323 1.62 -17.73 16.99
C PRO A 323 1.44 -19.26 16.90
N PRO A 324 2.49 -20.02 16.57
CA PRO A 324 2.48 -21.47 16.77
C PRO A 324 2.67 -21.91 18.25
N LEU A 325 2.95 -20.99 19.20
CA LEU A 325 3.33 -21.30 20.59
C LEU A 325 2.48 -20.61 21.68
N GLY A 326 1.31 -20.05 21.34
CA GLY A 326 0.37 -19.49 22.33
C GLY A 326 0.87 -18.25 23.09
N LYS A 327 1.85 -17.52 22.54
CA LYS A 327 2.39 -16.27 23.09
C LYS A 327 2.26 -15.16 22.04
N LEU A 328 2.00 -13.92 22.45
CA LEU A 328 1.94 -12.72 21.60
C LEU A 328 3.36 -12.25 21.18
N SER A 329 4.24 -13.24 20.99
CA SER A 329 5.69 -13.09 20.96
C SER A 329 6.25 -12.98 19.55
N TRP A 330 5.43 -12.73 18.53
CA TRP A 330 5.87 -12.80 17.14
C TRP A 330 5.69 -11.44 16.45
N GLY A 331 6.76 -10.94 15.83
CA GLY A 331 6.74 -9.74 14.99
C GLY A 331 6.54 -10.12 13.52
N VAL A 332 6.00 -9.22 12.71
CA VAL A 332 5.92 -9.40 11.26
C VAL A 332 7.24 -8.98 10.61
N TYR A 333 7.72 -9.77 9.66
CA TYR A 333 8.87 -9.44 8.82
C TYR A 333 8.61 -9.71 7.34
N PHE A 334 9.38 -9.05 6.48
CA PHE A 334 9.40 -9.29 5.03
C PHE A 334 10.74 -9.86 4.58
N CYS A 335 10.70 -10.84 3.68
CA CYS A 335 11.90 -11.47 3.13
C CYS A 335 12.36 -10.72 1.88
N PHE A 336 13.35 -9.82 1.95
CA PHE A 336 13.99 -9.31 0.73
C PHE A 336 14.86 -10.39 0.07
N GLY A 337 15.47 -11.24 0.89
CA GLY A 337 16.05 -12.52 0.51
C GLY A 337 15.03 -13.63 0.28
N ARG A 338 15.52 -14.85 0.01
CA ARG A 338 14.67 -16.04 -0.08
C ARG A 338 14.02 -16.33 1.27
N ALA A 339 12.73 -16.65 1.23
CA ALA A 339 11.99 -17.11 2.40
C ALA A 339 12.23 -18.61 2.59
N THR A 340 13.23 -18.95 3.39
CA THR A 340 13.76 -20.31 3.50
C THR A 340 13.15 -21.14 4.63
N GLY A 341 13.22 -22.47 4.49
CA GLY A 341 12.76 -23.43 5.47
C GLY A 341 13.50 -24.77 5.36
N TRP A 342 13.66 -25.46 6.48
CA TRP A 342 14.27 -26.78 6.61
C TRP A 342 13.22 -27.88 6.37
N MET A 343 13.21 -28.39 5.15
CA MET A 343 12.28 -29.44 4.73
C MET A 343 12.91 -30.82 4.92
N GLU A 344 12.20 -31.72 5.58
CA GLU A 344 12.61 -33.13 5.68
C GLU A 344 12.35 -33.87 4.36
N GLN A 345 13.39 -34.47 3.76
CA GLN A 345 13.33 -35.08 2.44
C GLN A 345 14.03 -36.44 2.35
N PRO A 346 13.30 -37.55 2.06
CA PRO A 346 11.84 -37.65 2.03
C PRO A 346 11.23 -37.47 3.44
N PRO A 347 9.90 -37.21 3.55
CA PRO A 347 9.25 -37.07 4.84
C PRO A 347 9.48 -38.30 5.75
N GLY A 348 9.82 -38.05 7.01
CA GLY A 348 10.15 -39.07 8.02
C GLY A 348 11.56 -39.67 7.93
N SER A 349 12.45 -39.13 7.10
CA SER A 349 13.81 -39.66 6.92
C SER A 349 14.85 -39.18 7.93
N GLY A 350 14.56 -38.11 8.68
CA GLY A 350 15.51 -37.37 9.50
C GLY A 350 16.47 -36.46 8.72
N ASN A 351 16.39 -36.41 7.39
CA ASN A 351 17.28 -35.62 6.55
C ASN A 351 16.64 -34.28 6.19
N TYR A 352 17.17 -33.18 6.71
CA TYR A 352 16.66 -31.83 6.49
C TYR A 352 17.49 -31.08 5.43
N ASN A 353 16.79 -30.53 4.43
CA ASN A 353 17.36 -29.70 3.38
C ASN A 353 16.80 -28.28 3.48
N LEU A 354 17.69 -27.28 3.40
CA LEU A 354 17.28 -25.88 3.33
C LEU A 354 16.77 -25.56 1.93
N LEU A 355 15.52 -25.11 1.83
CA LEU A 355 14.87 -24.75 0.56
C LEU A 355 14.30 -23.34 0.64
N ASN A 356 14.15 -22.70 -0.52
CA ASN A 356 13.28 -21.53 -0.65
C ASN A 356 11.83 -22.01 -0.64
N VAL A 357 11.12 -21.82 0.48
CA VAL A 357 9.79 -22.42 0.69
C VAL A 357 8.65 -21.46 0.34
N HIS A 358 8.85 -20.14 0.43
CA HIS A 358 7.80 -19.14 0.16
C HIS A 358 8.18 -18.07 -0.88
N GLY A 359 9.44 -17.99 -1.34
CA GLY A 359 9.90 -16.97 -2.28
C GLY A 359 10.31 -15.65 -1.64
N ALA A 360 11.24 -14.93 -2.25
CA ALA A 360 11.57 -13.55 -1.87
C ALA A 360 10.38 -12.61 -2.11
N GLY A 361 10.11 -11.72 -1.16
CA GLY A 361 8.91 -10.88 -1.09
C GLY A 361 7.77 -11.47 -0.23
N ALA A 362 7.96 -12.67 0.33
CA ALA A 362 7.02 -13.25 1.29
C ALA A 362 7.01 -12.44 2.61
N GLN A 363 5.85 -12.44 3.25
CA GLN A 363 5.65 -11.89 4.59
C GLN A 363 5.39 -13.03 5.56
N ARG A 364 6.19 -13.07 6.61
CA ARG A 364 6.13 -14.09 7.66
C ARG A 364 6.19 -13.40 9.01
N SER A 365 6.56 -14.15 10.03
CA SER A 365 6.73 -13.65 11.38
C SER A 365 7.74 -14.52 12.10
N ASP A 366 8.51 -13.92 13.01
CA ASP A 366 9.51 -14.57 13.85
C ASP A 366 9.23 -14.24 15.32
N PRO A 367 9.72 -15.04 16.28
CA PRO A 367 9.78 -14.62 17.68
C PRO A 367 10.51 -13.28 17.79
N LYS A 368 9.97 -12.37 18.62
CA LYS A 368 10.52 -11.03 18.86
C LYS A 368 11.83 -11.05 19.61
N ASP A 369 12.05 -12.09 20.43
CA ASP A 369 13.25 -12.34 21.22
C ASP A 369 13.51 -13.86 21.37
N GLY A 370 14.73 -14.24 21.71
CA GLY A 370 15.15 -15.63 21.94
C GLY A 370 16.46 -16.01 21.22
N ASP A 371 16.74 -17.32 21.16
CA ASP A 371 17.91 -17.88 20.47
C ASP A 371 17.48 -18.65 19.20
N PRO A 372 17.94 -18.27 17.99
CA PRO A 372 17.66 -19.01 16.76
C PRO A 372 18.11 -20.47 16.80
N ASN A 373 19.10 -20.81 17.63
CA ASN A 373 19.56 -22.18 17.81
C ASN A 373 18.52 -23.10 18.47
N ASP A 374 17.48 -22.53 19.10
CA ASP A 374 16.33 -23.29 19.60
C ASP A 374 15.44 -23.83 18.47
N TYR A 375 15.66 -23.37 17.23
CA TYR A 375 14.92 -23.74 16.03
C TYR A 375 15.84 -24.30 14.93
N PRO A 376 16.63 -25.37 15.21
CA PRO A 376 17.63 -25.88 14.27
C PRO A 376 17.03 -26.39 12.94
N TYR A 377 15.75 -26.72 12.93
CA TYR A 377 14.97 -27.13 11.75
C TYR A 377 13.78 -26.20 11.48
N GLY A 378 13.85 -24.96 11.98
CA GLY A 378 12.80 -23.97 11.82
C GLY A 378 11.49 -24.31 12.53
N GLN A 379 10.40 -23.69 12.10
CA GLN A 379 9.08 -23.80 12.72
C GLN A 379 7.97 -24.07 11.69
N GLY A 380 7.02 -24.92 12.09
CA GLY A 380 5.83 -25.20 11.30
C GLY A 380 6.04 -26.24 10.18
N PRO A 381 5.02 -26.52 9.36
CA PRO A 381 5.03 -27.64 8.42
C PRO A 381 6.11 -27.59 7.33
N GLN A 382 6.62 -26.39 7.03
CA GLN A 382 7.67 -26.17 6.03
C GLN A 382 9.05 -25.91 6.65
N GLY A 383 9.15 -26.05 7.98
CA GLY A 383 10.39 -25.80 8.73
C GLY A 383 10.91 -24.39 8.54
N ASP A 384 10.02 -23.39 8.48
CA ASP A 384 10.39 -22.00 8.22
C ASP A 384 11.54 -21.56 9.12
N VAL A 385 12.62 -21.06 8.52
CA VAL A 385 13.79 -20.62 9.28
C VAL A 385 13.38 -19.51 10.24
N ILE A 386 13.81 -19.65 11.49
CA ILE A 386 13.62 -18.65 12.53
C ILE A 386 14.94 -17.90 12.72
N ARG A 387 14.94 -16.58 12.51
CA ARG A 387 16.13 -15.74 12.64
C ARG A 387 16.16 -14.93 13.91
N ILE A 388 15.00 -14.45 14.39
CA ILE A 388 14.83 -13.54 15.56
C ILE A 388 15.52 -12.17 15.38
N PHE A 389 16.74 -12.18 14.86
CA PHE A 389 17.51 -11.01 14.46
C PHE A 389 17.26 -10.74 12.98
N ASN A 390 16.53 -9.66 12.69
CA ASN A 390 16.23 -9.20 11.33
C ASN A 390 16.73 -7.76 11.16
N SER A 391 16.95 -7.32 9.92
CA SER A 391 17.42 -5.96 9.63
C SER A 391 16.32 -4.94 9.88
N VAL A 392 16.71 -3.68 10.04
CA VAL A 392 15.80 -2.55 10.19
C VAL A 392 16.01 -1.58 9.05
N ARG A 393 14.92 -1.13 8.44
CA ARG A 393 14.94 -0.01 7.50
C ARG A 393 14.04 1.09 8.05
N LEU A 394 14.65 2.23 8.31
CA LEU A 394 13.94 3.36 8.88
C LEU A 394 13.01 3.95 7.83
N VAL A 395 11.82 4.33 8.30
CA VAL A 395 10.88 5.15 7.53
C VAL A 395 10.53 6.37 8.36
N ARG A 396 10.16 7.42 7.67
CA ARG A 396 9.44 8.55 8.24
C ARG A 396 8.44 9.03 7.20
N ASP A 397 7.46 9.78 7.65
CA ASP A 397 6.64 10.53 6.71
C ASP A 397 7.55 11.59 6.07
N ALA A 398 7.45 11.76 4.74
CA ALA A 398 8.13 12.86 4.09
C ALA A 398 7.73 14.15 4.82
N GLY A 399 8.69 15.00 5.21
CA GLY A 399 8.45 16.22 6.00
C GLY A 399 7.14 16.88 5.59
N ASP A 400 6.18 16.81 6.51
CA ASP A 400 4.78 16.68 6.12
C ASP A 400 4.19 17.97 5.57
N CYS A 401 3.91 17.93 4.27
CA CYS A 401 2.69 18.57 3.76
C CYS A 401 1.48 17.66 3.74
N SER A 402 1.63 16.44 4.27
CA SER A 402 0.67 15.35 4.13
C SER A 402 0.13 14.81 5.45
N GLY A 403 0.40 15.46 6.59
CA GLY A 403 -0.32 15.24 7.85
C GLY A 403 -1.79 15.67 7.81
N GLY A 404 -2.32 16.00 6.63
CA GLY A 404 -3.71 16.27 6.42
C GLY A 404 -4.50 15.02 6.19
N SER A 405 -5.46 14.80 7.07
CA SER A 405 -6.69 14.10 6.74
C SER A 405 -7.16 14.55 5.34
N TYR A 406 -7.04 13.68 4.34
CA TYR A 406 -7.75 13.86 3.09
C TYR A 406 -9.23 13.76 3.42
N VAL A 407 -9.98 14.83 3.21
CA VAL A 407 -11.42 14.80 3.41
C VAL A 407 -12.09 14.89 2.06
N PHE A 408 -12.88 13.87 1.77
CA PHE A 408 -13.76 13.84 0.62
C PHE A 408 -14.93 14.79 0.89
N CYS A 409 -15.00 15.84 0.06
CA CYS A 409 -15.92 16.96 0.22
C CYS A 409 -17.21 16.79 -0.57
N ASP A 410 -17.41 15.63 -1.16
CA ASP A 410 -18.60 15.34 -1.94
C ASP A 410 -19.05 13.90 -1.70
N THR A 411 -20.36 13.74 -1.54
CA THR A 411 -21.02 12.45 -1.42
C THR A 411 -21.30 11.81 -2.78
N ASP A 412 -21.17 12.56 -3.88
CA ASP A 412 -21.30 12.05 -5.25
C ASP A 412 -19.97 11.42 -5.71
N ILE A 413 -19.98 10.08 -5.83
CA ILE A 413 -18.87 9.26 -6.30
C ILE A 413 -18.35 9.66 -7.71
N ASN A 414 -19.16 10.37 -8.49
CA ASN A 414 -18.78 10.84 -9.83
C ASN A 414 -18.02 12.17 -9.80
N ASN A 415 -17.91 12.81 -8.63
CA ASN A 415 -17.15 14.03 -8.46
C ASN A 415 -15.68 13.72 -8.16
N ILE A 416 -14.93 13.48 -9.23
CA ILE A 416 -13.53 13.08 -9.18
C ILE A 416 -12.65 14.33 -9.26
N GLY A 417 -12.05 14.71 -8.12
CA GLY A 417 -11.12 15.83 -8.02
C GLY A 417 -10.09 15.61 -6.93
N ASP A 418 -8.82 15.54 -7.30
CA ASP A 418 -7.67 15.35 -6.43
C ASP A 418 -6.92 16.66 -6.18
N VAL A 419 -6.43 16.83 -4.95
CA VAL A 419 -5.66 18.00 -4.54
C VAL A 419 -4.36 17.56 -3.87
N SER A 420 -3.23 18.14 -4.26
CA SER A 420 -1.89 17.84 -3.72
C SER A 420 -1.08 19.11 -3.44
N LEU A 421 -0.07 19.00 -2.58
CA LEU A 421 0.92 20.05 -2.30
C LEU A 421 2.30 19.60 -2.81
N SER A 422 3.09 20.52 -3.38
CA SER A 422 4.46 20.20 -3.81
C SER A 422 5.44 19.96 -2.66
N GLY A 423 5.14 20.49 -1.46
CA GLY A 423 6.00 20.44 -0.28
C GLY A 423 5.54 21.43 0.78
N CYS A 424 6.07 21.31 1.99
CA CYS A 424 5.72 22.16 3.14
C CYS A 424 6.85 23.01 3.68
N ASP A 425 8.02 22.92 3.05
CA ASP A 425 9.16 23.76 3.38
C ASP A 425 9.09 25.06 2.57
N CYS A 426 8.96 26.17 3.28
CA CYS A 426 8.99 27.47 2.64
C CYS A 426 10.38 27.91 2.15
N SER A 427 11.44 27.19 2.52
CA SER A 427 12.82 27.54 2.13
C SER A 427 13.07 27.43 0.62
N ASP A 428 12.30 26.60 -0.07
CA ASP A 428 12.32 26.44 -1.53
C ASP A 428 11.71 27.64 -2.29
N GLY A 429 11.05 28.56 -1.57
CA GLY A 429 10.49 29.79 -2.14
C GLY A 429 9.22 29.60 -2.97
N SER A 430 8.69 28.38 -3.07
CA SER A 430 7.42 28.06 -3.73
C SER A 430 6.76 26.86 -3.05
N ILE A 431 5.44 26.93 -2.87
CA ILE A 431 4.61 25.78 -2.48
C ILE A 431 3.41 25.74 -3.42
N THR A 432 3.34 24.75 -4.32
CA THR A 432 2.21 24.63 -5.25
C THR A 432 1.10 23.79 -4.66
N LEU A 433 -0.14 24.29 -4.75
CA LEU A 433 -1.35 23.52 -4.52
C LEU A 433 -1.92 23.16 -5.89
N ASP A 434 -1.95 21.87 -6.20
CA ASP A 434 -2.36 21.35 -7.51
C ASP A 434 -3.74 20.70 -7.43
N LEU A 435 -4.56 20.91 -8.46
CA LEU A 435 -5.86 20.30 -8.69
C LEU A 435 -5.81 19.44 -9.94
N SER A 436 -6.37 18.24 -9.86
CA SER A 436 -6.68 17.38 -11.01
C SER A 436 -8.13 16.93 -10.94
N THR A 437 -8.92 17.11 -11.99
CA THR A 437 -10.34 16.79 -11.97
C THR A 437 -10.93 16.55 -13.36
N SER A 438 -12.08 15.88 -13.41
CA SER A 438 -12.83 15.61 -14.64
C SER A 438 -13.68 16.80 -15.16
N PHE A 439 -13.56 17.99 -14.57
CA PHE A 439 -14.32 19.21 -14.96
C PHE A 439 -13.48 20.26 -15.70
N PRO A 440 -13.03 20.01 -16.94
CA PRO A 440 -12.24 20.97 -17.69
C PRO A 440 -13.04 22.26 -17.95
N GLY A 441 -12.34 23.39 -17.93
CA GLY A 441 -12.90 24.71 -18.24
C GLY A 441 -13.73 25.36 -17.15
N GLN A 442 -14.01 24.66 -16.03
CA GLN A 442 -14.76 25.25 -14.93
C GLN A 442 -13.93 26.30 -14.20
N PHE A 443 -14.59 27.36 -13.74
CA PHE A 443 -13.94 28.36 -12.91
C PHE A 443 -13.61 27.76 -11.53
N THR A 444 -12.37 27.97 -11.05
CA THR A 444 -11.83 27.45 -9.80
C THR A 444 -11.02 28.50 -9.04
N TYR A 445 -10.99 28.38 -7.71
CA TYR A 445 -10.06 29.12 -6.85
C TYR A 445 -9.73 28.35 -5.56
N PRO A 446 -8.59 28.62 -4.93
CA PRO A 446 -8.18 27.94 -3.71
C PRO A 446 -8.69 28.63 -2.45
N LEU A 447 -9.09 27.79 -1.49
CA LEU A 447 -9.49 28.12 -0.12
C LEU A 447 -8.39 27.65 0.85
N VAL A 448 -8.17 28.43 1.91
CA VAL A 448 -7.18 28.13 2.94
C VAL A 448 -7.74 28.42 4.33
N GLY A 449 -7.47 27.56 5.31
CA GLY A 449 -7.93 27.71 6.69
C GLY A 449 -6.86 27.37 7.72
N LEU A 450 -6.70 28.23 8.73
CA LEU A 450 -5.88 27.97 9.93
C LEU A 450 -6.80 27.61 11.09
N GLY A 451 -6.46 26.54 11.83
CA GLY A 451 -7.29 26.09 12.96
C GLY A 451 -8.70 25.62 12.57
N THR A 452 -9.02 25.55 11.28
CA THR A 452 -10.25 24.97 10.75
C THR A 452 -10.17 23.47 10.85
N THR A 453 -11.22 22.77 11.24
CA THR A 453 -11.31 21.30 11.17
C THR A 453 -11.78 20.86 9.79
N ALA A 454 -11.43 19.62 9.43
CA ALA A 454 -12.01 19.00 8.26
C ALA A 454 -13.37 18.41 8.62
N VAL A 455 -14.38 18.61 7.77
CA VAL A 455 -15.73 18.07 7.96
C VAL A 455 -16.17 17.36 6.69
N SER A 456 -16.84 16.22 6.84
CA SER A 456 -17.58 15.59 5.74
C SER A 456 -18.93 16.31 5.59
N PRO A 457 -19.18 17.02 4.48
CA PRO A 457 -20.48 17.62 4.21
C PRO A 457 -21.62 16.60 4.30
N THR A 458 -22.79 17.04 4.76
CA THR A 458 -24.01 16.20 4.75
C THR A 458 -24.93 16.54 3.59
N GLY A 459 -24.62 17.60 2.86
CA GLY A 459 -25.37 18.05 1.69
C GLY A 459 -24.47 18.44 0.52
N VAL A 460 -25.11 18.63 -0.63
CA VAL A 460 -24.46 19.19 -1.83
C VAL A 460 -24.11 20.66 -1.54
N SER A 461 -22.94 21.12 -1.98
CA SER A 461 -22.52 22.53 -1.86
C SER A 461 -22.02 23.04 -0.48
N GLU A 462 -21.53 22.17 0.43
CA GLU A 462 -20.84 22.59 1.66
C GLU A 462 -19.30 22.45 1.60
N LEU A 463 -18.58 23.34 2.29
CA LEU A 463 -17.11 23.29 2.37
C LEU A 463 -16.62 22.14 3.27
N CYS A 464 -15.46 21.58 2.95
CA CYS A 464 -14.74 20.67 3.85
C CYS A 464 -14.02 21.37 4.99
N LEU A 465 -13.96 22.70 4.97
CA LEU A 465 -13.30 23.51 5.96
C LEU A 465 -14.35 24.09 6.88
N ALA A 466 -14.37 23.67 8.15
CA ALA A 466 -15.22 24.26 9.18
C ALA A 466 -14.35 24.95 10.22
N GLY A 467 -14.73 26.16 10.64
CA GLY A 467 -14.00 26.90 11.66
C GLY A 467 -14.15 28.40 11.49
N SER A 468 -13.61 29.15 12.45
CA SER A 468 -13.75 30.61 12.50
C SER A 468 -12.86 31.36 11.50
N THR A 469 -11.87 30.70 10.86
CA THR A 469 -10.90 31.40 10.02
C THR A 469 -10.62 30.71 8.68
N ILE A 470 -11.34 31.14 7.63
CA ILE A 470 -11.21 30.67 6.25
C ILE A 470 -10.93 31.86 5.32
N GLY A 471 -9.94 31.74 4.45
CA GLY A 471 -9.54 32.71 3.43
C GLY A 471 -9.54 32.13 2.02
N ARG A 472 -9.30 32.99 1.00
CA ARG A 472 -9.29 32.60 -0.42
C ARG A 472 -8.34 33.46 -1.27
N TYR A 473 -7.79 32.86 -2.33
CA TYR A 473 -6.92 33.54 -3.31
C TYR A 473 -7.71 33.91 -4.59
N THR A 474 -8.57 34.92 -4.54
CA THR A 474 -9.44 35.23 -5.70
C THR A 474 -8.74 35.90 -6.88
N LYS A 475 -7.57 36.53 -6.68
CA LYS A 475 -6.86 37.18 -7.79
C LYS A 475 -6.20 36.17 -8.72
N ASP A 476 -5.87 35.00 -8.18
CA ASP A 476 -5.34 33.85 -8.91
C ASP A 476 -6.42 32.78 -9.07
N ALA A 477 -7.68 33.21 -9.22
CA ALA A 477 -8.77 32.36 -9.66
C ALA A 477 -8.74 32.25 -11.20
N GLY A 478 -9.12 31.10 -11.74
CA GLY A 478 -9.01 30.85 -13.17
C GLY A 478 -9.88 29.70 -13.64
N ALA A 479 -9.77 29.37 -14.94
CA ALA A 479 -10.45 28.21 -15.50
C ALA A 479 -9.54 26.99 -15.40
N ILE A 480 -10.09 25.86 -14.96
CA ILE A 480 -9.45 24.55 -15.02
C ILE A 480 -9.05 24.27 -16.48
N SER A 481 -7.85 23.77 -16.68
CA SER A 481 -7.31 23.51 -18.01
C SER A 481 -8.17 22.50 -18.78
N ALA A 482 -7.97 22.42 -20.10
CA ALA A 482 -8.61 21.39 -20.92
C ALA A 482 -8.22 19.95 -20.51
N ALA A 483 -7.08 19.80 -19.81
CA ALA A 483 -6.61 18.54 -19.25
C ALA A 483 -7.15 18.27 -17.84
N GLY A 484 -8.01 19.15 -17.30
CA GLY A 484 -8.59 18.96 -15.98
C GLY A 484 -7.71 19.45 -14.82
N THR A 485 -6.70 20.27 -15.09
CA THR A 485 -5.72 20.68 -14.07
C THR A 485 -5.78 22.17 -13.73
N TYR A 486 -5.41 22.53 -12.50
CA TYR A 486 -5.20 23.90 -12.06
C TYR A 486 -4.14 23.95 -10.96
N SER A 487 -3.31 24.98 -10.92
CA SER A 487 -2.23 25.10 -9.94
C SER A 487 -2.12 26.53 -9.45
N ILE A 488 -1.79 26.68 -8.16
CA ILE A 488 -1.46 27.96 -7.56
C ILE A 488 -0.19 27.82 -6.73
N ASP A 489 0.69 28.82 -6.79
CA ASP A 489 1.82 28.94 -5.86
C ASP A 489 1.36 29.70 -4.61
N LEU A 490 1.21 29.01 -3.49
CA LEU A 490 0.67 29.55 -2.25
C LEU A 490 1.53 30.65 -1.61
N LEU A 491 2.84 30.66 -1.87
CA LEU A 491 3.77 31.65 -1.32
C LEU A 491 3.81 32.92 -2.16
N ASN A 492 3.62 32.78 -3.48
CA ASN A 492 3.73 33.88 -4.43
C ASN A 492 2.36 34.39 -4.94
N ALA A 493 1.26 33.72 -4.62
CA ALA A 493 -0.08 34.11 -5.03
C ALA A 493 -0.58 35.40 -4.38
N ALA A 494 -1.41 36.12 -5.12
CA ALA A 494 -2.01 37.38 -4.73
C ALA A 494 -3.34 37.19 -3.98
N SER A 495 -3.46 37.84 -2.82
CA SER A 495 -4.68 37.82 -2.02
C SER A 495 -5.77 38.79 -2.52
N ALA A 496 -7.02 38.52 -2.14
CA ALA A 496 -8.21 39.27 -2.53
C ALA A 496 -8.25 40.70 -1.92
N PRO A 497 -8.87 41.69 -2.59
CA PRO A 497 -9.15 42.99 -1.96
C PRO A 497 -10.07 42.83 -0.73
N GLY A 498 -9.65 43.35 0.43
CA GLY A 498 -10.40 43.21 1.69
C GLY A 498 -10.28 41.86 2.39
N GLY A 499 -9.42 40.97 1.89
CA GLY A 499 -9.13 39.66 2.49
C GLY A 499 -7.72 39.24 2.13
N GLY A 500 -6.76 39.60 2.98
CA GLY A 500 -5.45 38.98 2.94
C GLY A 500 -5.58 37.50 3.29
N VAL A 501 -4.96 36.62 2.51
CA VAL A 501 -4.14 35.61 3.14
C VAL A 501 -2.80 36.35 3.29
N PRO A 502 -2.49 37.00 4.43
CA PRO A 502 -2.84 36.65 5.81
C PRO A 502 -3.57 37.78 6.58
N SER A 503 -4.85 37.60 6.92
CA SER A 503 -5.46 38.19 8.12
C SER A 503 -5.85 37.12 9.14
N ILE A 504 -5.17 35.98 9.08
CA ILE A 504 -5.27 34.85 10.01
C ILE A 504 -4.04 34.79 10.94
N GLY A 505 -3.46 35.94 11.27
CA GLY A 505 -2.46 36.06 12.34
C GLY A 505 -1.05 35.50 12.07
N GLY A 506 -0.71 35.01 10.87
CA GLY A 506 0.65 34.51 10.59
C GLY A 506 1.00 34.34 9.11
N THR A 507 2.30 34.20 8.83
CA THR A 507 2.84 33.69 7.55
C THR A 507 2.45 32.22 7.39
N LEU A 508 2.32 31.75 6.13
CA LEU A 508 2.11 30.32 5.85
C LEU A 508 3.20 29.49 6.55
N CYS A 509 4.44 30.00 6.46
CA CYS A 509 5.69 29.48 7.01
C CYS A 509 5.89 29.86 8.48
N ASN A 510 5.20 29.16 9.39
CA ASN A 510 5.30 29.43 10.84
C ASN A 510 5.11 28.15 11.67
N GLY A 511 5.28 26.97 11.07
CA GLY A 511 5.02 25.68 11.73
C GLY A 511 3.56 25.47 12.14
N ASN A 512 2.63 26.02 11.36
CA ASN A 512 1.20 25.91 11.60
C ASN A 512 0.57 24.85 10.69
N THR A 513 -0.46 24.15 11.19
CA THR A 513 -1.30 23.30 10.34
C THR A 513 -2.32 24.14 9.57
N TRP A 514 -2.23 24.08 8.26
CA TRP A 514 -3.14 24.71 7.32
C TRP A 514 -3.97 23.65 6.61
N ARG A 515 -5.21 24.00 6.27
CA ARG A 515 -6.08 23.17 5.43
C ARG A 515 -6.36 23.91 4.12
N PHE A 516 -6.35 23.17 3.02
CA PHE A 516 -6.45 23.67 1.66
C PHE A 516 -7.54 22.92 0.89
N GLN A 517 -8.30 23.64 0.08
CA GLN A 517 -9.35 23.06 -0.75
C GLN A 517 -9.48 23.88 -2.04
N TYR A 518 -9.81 23.24 -3.16
CA TYR A 518 -10.28 23.96 -4.34
C TYR A 518 -11.81 24.05 -4.38
N TRP A 519 -12.30 25.24 -4.68
CA TRP A 519 -13.70 25.46 -5.01
C TRP A 519 -13.84 25.64 -6.52
N HIS A 520 -14.81 24.96 -7.16
CA HIS A 520 -15.14 25.21 -8.56
C HIS A 520 -16.65 25.31 -8.82
N ARG A 521 -17.01 26.05 -9.86
CA ARG A 521 -18.41 26.28 -10.27
C ARG A 521 -18.87 25.24 -11.31
N ASN A 522 -20.16 24.94 -11.37
CA ASN A 522 -20.79 24.28 -12.53
C ASN A 522 -22.13 24.96 -12.87
N GLY A 523 -22.12 25.91 -13.83
CA GLY A 523 -23.35 26.56 -14.30
C GLY A 523 -24.07 27.45 -13.26
N MET A 524 -25.42 27.34 -13.22
CA MET A 524 -26.32 28.04 -12.27
C MET A 524 -26.63 27.21 -11.01
N ASP A 525 -26.20 25.96 -10.97
CA ASP A 525 -26.32 25.12 -9.77
C ASP A 525 -25.22 25.48 -8.77
N PRO A 526 -25.51 25.49 -7.46
CA PRO A 526 -24.47 25.63 -6.46
C PRO A 526 -23.52 24.41 -6.52
N SER A 527 -22.21 24.72 -6.48
CA SER A 527 -20.96 23.93 -6.34
C SER A 527 -20.91 22.41 -6.54
N ARG A 528 -19.80 21.97 -7.16
CA ARG A 528 -19.19 20.63 -7.04
C ARG A 528 -17.82 20.82 -6.40
N PHE A 529 -17.40 19.94 -5.49
CA PHE A 529 -16.12 20.09 -4.76
C PHE A 529 -15.10 19.01 -5.11
N SER A 530 -13.81 19.36 -5.03
CA SER A 530 -12.71 18.40 -4.99
C SER A 530 -12.43 17.91 -3.56
N LYS A 531 -11.51 16.95 -3.41
CA LYS A 531 -10.87 16.62 -2.12
C LYS A 531 -10.28 17.87 -1.45
N GLY A 532 -10.31 17.91 -0.12
CA GLY A 532 -9.52 18.83 0.70
C GLY A 532 -8.24 18.13 1.19
N ILE A 533 -7.12 18.85 1.19
CA ILE A 533 -5.84 18.40 1.75
C ILE A 533 -5.46 19.32 2.92
N ALA A 534 -4.74 18.81 3.91
CA ALA A 534 -4.17 19.63 4.97
C ALA A 534 -2.67 19.34 5.12
N GLY A 535 -1.90 20.30 5.64
CA GLY A 535 -0.46 20.17 5.78
C GLY A 535 0.08 21.08 6.87
N MET A 536 1.15 20.67 7.53
CA MET A 536 1.87 21.51 8.49
C MET A 536 2.97 22.27 7.74
N ILE A 537 2.74 23.56 7.47
CA ILE A 537 3.67 24.37 6.68
C ILE A 537 4.73 24.96 7.61
N ASN A 538 6.00 24.66 7.32
CA ASN A 538 7.16 25.08 8.10
C ASN A 538 7.92 26.22 7.41
#